data_AF-A0AAW5QX28-F1
#
_entry.id   AF-A0AAW5QX28-F1
#
_cell.length_a   1.000
_cell.length_b   1.000
_cell.length_c   1.000
_cell.angle_alpha   90.00
_cell.angle_beta   90.00
_cell.angle_gamma   90.00
#
_symmetry.space_group_name_H-M   'P 1'
#
loop_
_entity.id
_entity.type
_entity.pdbx_description
1 polymer ?
#
loop_
_entity_poly.entity_id
_entity_poly.type
_entity_poly.pdbx_seq_one_letter_code
_entity_poly.pdbx_strand_id
1 'polypeptide(L)'
;MADIVELERGIFIASQLSEGDFDRLPAMGIRAVVANRPDGEAADQLPRAQAHAAARRNGLHFHYHPVASIDIAEDEPVAIFRALMHGLGGPVLFYCGTGTRAALLWAQASLARLGVERTIDVAARAGVDLAPYRDLLEERAALEDAGTAAPLASRLSETPSNTPAKTPAARPSASPARAPQLCIAEAV
;
A
#
# COMPACT_ATOMS: atom_id res chain seq x y z
N MET A 1 -1.57 -9.09 -23.39
CA MET A 1 -1.29 -7.68 -23.13
C MET A 1 -2.45 -7.17 -22.30
N ALA A 2 -2.15 -6.65 -21.11
CA ALA A 2 -3.17 -6.15 -20.20
C ALA A 2 -3.77 -4.85 -20.74
N ASP A 3 -5.05 -4.61 -20.43
CA ASP A 3 -5.64 -3.30 -20.61
C ASP A 3 -5.23 -2.41 -19.44
N ILE A 4 -4.71 -1.22 -19.76
CA ILE A 4 -4.16 -0.28 -18.78
C ILE A 4 -5.02 0.96 -18.86
N VAL A 5 -5.81 1.18 -17.81
CA VAL A 5 -6.84 2.21 -17.79
C VAL A 5 -6.48 3.26 -16.75
N GLU A 6 -6.56 4.53 -17.12
CA GLU A 6 -6.46 5.65 -16.18
C GLU A 6 -7.78 5.76 -15.41
N LEU A 7 -7.75 5.46 -14.12
CA LEU A 7 -8.90 5.50 -13.23
C LEU A 7 -9.20 6.94 -12.82
N GLU A 8 -8.16 7.67 -12.43
CA GLU A 8 -8.16 9.11 -12.30
C GLU A 8 -6.77 9.65 -12.64
N ARG A 9 -6.63 10.99 -12.70
CA ARG A 9 -5.39 11.63 -13.14
C ARG A 9 -4.17 11.08 -12.39
N GLY A 10 -3.29 10.40 -13.12
CA GLY A 10 -2.06 9.81 -12.57
C GLY A 10 -2.23 8.50 -11.80
N ILE A 11 -3.44 7.95 -11.71
CA ILE A 11 -3.71 6.65 -11.09
C ILE A 11 -4.25 5.71 -12.16
N PHE A 12 -3.48 4.67 -12.42
CA PHE A 12 -3.80 3.65 -13.41
C PHE A 12 -4.15 2.33 -12.72
N ILE A 13 -5.02 1.57 -13.35
CA ILE A 13 -5.32 0.19 -12.98
C ILE A 13 -5.14 -0.77 -14.15
N ALA A 14 -4.84 -2.03 -13.85
CA ALA A 14 -4.80 -3.09 -14.85
C ALA A 14 -5.17 -4.46 -14.26
N SER A 15 -5.52 -5.38 -15.16
CA SER A 15 -5.51 -6.82 -14.89
C SER A 15 -4.08 -7.36 -14.81
N GLN A 16 -3.94 -8.69 -14.68
CA GLN A 16 -2.65 -9.34 -14.54
C GLN A 16 -1.68 -8.92 -15.66
N LEU A 17 -0.55 -8.34 -15.25
CA LEU A 17 0.52 -7.97 -16.17
C LEU A 17 1.33 -9.19 -16.58
N SER A 18 1.71 -9.22 -17.85
CA SER A 18 2.78 -10.06 -18.42
C SER A 18 4.11 -9.29 -18.45
N GLU A 19 5.23 -9.98 -18.70
CA GLU A 19 6.54 -9.29 -18.79
C GLU A 19 6.55 -8.20 -19.85
N GLY A 20 5.95 -8.44 -21.02
CA GLY A 20 5.90 -7.47 -22.12
C GLY A 20 5.02 -6.24 -21.84
N ASP A 21 4.12 -6.32 -20.85
CA ASP A 21 3.33 -5.15 -20.45
C ASP A 21 4.20 -4.09 -19.76
N PHE A 22 5.30 -4.48 -19.11
CA PHE A 22 6.21 -3.53 -18.43
C PHE A 22 6.94 -2.61 -19.41
N ASP A 23 7.19 -3.07 -20.64
CA ASP A 23 7.96 -2.34 -21.65
C ASP A 23 7.22 -1.09 -22.17
N ARG A 24 5.88 -1.11 -22.12
CA ARG A 24 5.02 0.00 -22.57
C ARG A 24 4.69 1.03 -21.48
N LEU A 25 4.89 0.70 -20.20
CA LEU A 25 4.50 1.58 -19.08
C LEU A 25 5.23 2.94 -19.09
N PRO A 26 6.55 3.02 -19.34
CA PRO A 26 7.25 4.30 -19.34
C PRO A 26 6.73 5.26 -20.42
N ALA A 27 6.33 4.74 -21.58
CA ALA A 27 5.76 5.53 -22.67
C ALA A 27 4.39 6.15 -22.31
N MET A 28 3.69 5.57 -21.34
CA MET A 28 2.45 6.11 -20.76
C MET A 28 2.73 7.12 -19.63
N GLY A 29 3.99 7.40 -19.32
CA GLY A 29 4.39 8.27 -18.21
C GLY A 29 4.31 7.60 -16.83
N ILE A 30 4.03 6.30 -16.77
CA ILE A 30 3.99 5.53 -15.51
C ILE A 30 5.40 5.43 -14.94
N ARG A 31 5.51 5.67 -13.63
CA ARG A 31 6.79 5.71 -12.90
C ARG A 31 6.89 4.61 -11.85
N ALA A 32 5.76 4.15 -11.34
CA ALA A 32 5.69 3.10 -10.34
C ALA A 32 4.59 2.08 -10.64
N VAL A 33 4.82 0.84 -10.25
CA VAL A 33 3.87 -0.27 -10.38
C VAL A 33 3.70 -0.94 -9.02
N VAL A 34 2.45 -1.18 -8.64
CA VAL A 34 2.06 -1.81 -7.39
C VAL A 34 1.27 -3.08 -7.68
N ALA A 35 1.77 -4.21 -7.21
CA ALA A 35 1.10 -5.50 -7.33
C ALA A 35 0.21 -5.75 -6.11
N ASN A 36 -1.11 -5.82 -6.33
CA ASN A 36 -2.11 -6.13 -5.30
C ASN A 36 -2.52 -7.61 -5.25
N ARG A 37 -1.94 -8.44 -6.12
CA ARG A 37 -2.21 -9.87 -6.17
C ARG A 37 -1.14 -10.66 -5.42
N PRO A 38 -1.50 -11.47 -4.40
CA PRO A 38 -0.58 -12.41 -3.78
C PRO A 38 -0.01 -13.39 -4.82
N ASP A 39 1.27 -13.75 -4.72
CA ASP A 39 1.88 -14.80 -5.54
C ASP A 39 1.17 -16.16 -5.34
N GLY A 40 1.07 -16.93 -6.43
CA GLY A 40 0.54 -18.29 -6.41
C GLY A 40 -0.98 -18.40 -6.45
N GLU A 41 -1.68 -17.31 -6.73
CA GLU A 41 -3.15 -17.29 -6.85
C GLU A 41 -3.62 -18.01 -8.13
N ALA A 42 -2.79 -18.05 -9.19
CA ALA A 42 -3.04 -18.82 -10.40
C ALA A 42 -1.74 -19.32 -11.06
N ALA A 43 -1.84 -20.40 -11.85
CA ALA A 43 -0.69 -21.00 -12.52
C ALA A 43 -0.09 -20.12 -13.63
N ASP A 44 -0.90 -19.26 -14.24
CA ASP A 44 -0.52 -18.31 -15.29
C ASP A 44 -0.10 -16.93 -14.75
N GLN A 45 -0.07 -16.77 -13.43
CA GLN A 45 0.36 -15.53 -12.79
C GLN A 45 1.84 -15.28 -13.02
N LEU A 46 2.18 -14.09 -13.52
CA LEU A 46 3.57 -13.62 -13.50
C LEU A 46 4.02 -13.44 -12.03
N PRO A 47 5.02 -14.21 -11.54
CA PRO A 47 5.46 -14.11 -10.16
C PRO A 47 6.05 -12.73 -9.85
N ARG A 48 5.85 -12.23 -8.62
CA ARG A 48 6.33 -10.89 -8.22
C ARG A 48 7.82 -10.69 -8.47
N ALA A 49 8.63 -11.74 -8.35
CA ALA A 49 10.08 -11.66 -8.57
C ALA A 49 10.41 -11.32 -10.03
N GLN A 50 9.66 -11.91 -10.98
CA GLN A 50 9.81 -11.64 -12.40
C GLN A 50 9.22 -10.27 -12.76
N ALA A 51 8.06 -9.92 -12.19
CA ALA A 51 7.46 -8.59 -12.33
C ALA A 51 8.39 -7.48 -11.82
N HIS A 52 9.03 -7.67 -10.65
CA HIS A 52 10.00 -6.73 -10.11
C HIS A 52 11.23 -6.59 -11.02
N ALA A 53 11.76 -7.71 -11.55
CA ALA A 53 12.86 -7.66 -12.50
C ALA A 53 12.47 -6.89 -13.78
N ALA A 54 11.27 -7.15 -14.34
CA ALA A 54 10.75 -6.45 -15.52
C ALA A 54 10.56 -4.95 -15.28
N ALA A 55 10.02 -4.57 -14.12
CA ALA A 55 9.90 -3.18 -13.71
C ALA A 55 11.26 -2.48 -13.64
N ARG A 56 12.26 -3.11 -12.99
CA ARG A 56 13.61 -2.55 -12.87
C ARG A 56 14.29 -2.36 -14.23
N ARG A 57 14.15 -3.31 -15.16
CA ARG A 57 14.70 -3.19 -16.53
C ARG A 57 14.14 -1.96 -17.26
N ASN A 58 12.90 -1.60 -16.97
CA ASN A 58 12.19 -0.46 -17.56
C ASN A 58 12.30 0.84 -16.74
N GLY A 59 13.14 0.88 -15.69
CA GLY A 59 13.32 2.07 -14.86
C GLY A 59 12.12 2.43 -13.98
N LEU A 60 11.24 1.46 -13.70
CA LEU A 60 10.04 1.64 -12.88
C LEU A 60 10.32 1.26 -11.43
N HIS A 61 9.72 2.01 -10.50
CA HIS A 61 9.64 1.58 -9.10
C HIS A 61 8.61 0.46 -8.98
N PHE A 62 8.96 -0.61 -8.27
CA PHE A 62 8.04 -1.73 -8.04
C PHE A 62 7.74 -1.89 -6.55
N HIS A 63 6.46 -1.97 -6.22
CA HIS A 63 5.97 -2.23 -4.88
C HIS A 63 5.11 -3.49 -4.88
N TYR A 64 5.30 -4.31 -3.87
CA TYR A 64 4.47 -5.48 -3.62
C TYR A 64 3.59 -5.19 -2.41
N HIS A 65 2.30 -4.99 -2.65
CA HIS A 65 1.28 -4.77 -1.63
C HIS A 65 0.16 -5.80 -1.83
N PRO A 66 0.42 -7.08 -1.51
CA PRO A 66 -0.52 -8.16 -1.76
C PRO A 66 -1.73 -8.02 -0.82
N VAL A 67 -2.93 -8.06 -1.39
CA VAL A 67 -4.18 -8.05 -0.62
C VAL A 67 -4.99 -9.26 -1.02
N ALA A 68 -5.23 -10.16 -0.06
CA ALA A 68 -6.14 -11.27 -0.25
C ALA A 68 -7.57 -10.73 -0.30
N SER A 69 -8.46 -11.41 -1.04
CA SER A 69 -9.84 -10.93 -1.20
C SER A 69 -10.60 -10.82 0.13
N ILE A 70 -10.23 -11.63 1.13
CA ILE A 70 -10.84 -11.60 2.47
C ILE A 70 -10.41 -10.37 3.29
N ASP A 71 -9.20 -9.86 3.06
CA ASP A 71 -8.63 -8.74 3.83
C ASP A 71 -8.94 -7.37 3.19
N ILE A 72 -9.66 -7.34 2.06
CA ILE A 72 -9.86 -6.11 1.29
C ILE A 72 -10.65 -5.02 2.04
N ALA A 73 -11.46 -5.43 3.03
CA ALA A 73 -12.23 -4.56 3.89
C ALA A 73 -11.47 -4.17 5.18
N GLU A 74 -10.22 -4.56 5.35
CA GLU A 74 -9.42 -4.17 6.51
C GLU A 74 -8.85 -2.75 6.36
N ASP A 75 -8.59 -2.08 7.48
CA ASP A 75 -8.07 -0.71 7.47
C ASP A 75 -6.62 -0.62 6.98
N GLU A 76 -5.76 -1.57 7.40
CA GLU A 76 -4.35 -1.56 7.07
C GLU A 76 -4.09 -1.61 5.54
N PRO A 77 -4.70 -2.53 4.77
CA PRO A 77 -4.50 -2.56 3.32
C PRO A 77 -4.90 -1.26 2.62
N VAL A 78 -6.00 -0.62 3.07
CA VAL A 78 -6.48 0.67 2.53
C VAL A 78 -5.52 1.80 2.90
N ALA A 79 -5.03 1.84 4.15
CA ALA A 79 -4.06 2.83 4.60
C ALA A 79 -2.73 2.74 3.84
N ILE A 80 -2.20 1.53 3.64
CA ILE A 80 -0.99 1.29 2.85
C ILE A 80 -1.22 1.70 1.39
N PHE A 81 -2.36 1.34 0.80
CA PHE A 81 -2.69 1.72 -0.58
C PHE A 81 -2.73 3.24 -0.74
N ARG A 82 -3.39 3.95 0.19
CA ARG A 82 -3.44 5.41 0.21
C ARG A 82 -2.03 6.03 0.31
N ALA A 83 -1.17 5.47 1.15
CA ALA A 83 0.22 5.94 1.28
C ALA A 83 1.01 5.76 -0.02
N LEU A 84 0.86 4.63 -0.72
CA LEU A 84 1.50 4.39 -2.02
C LEU A 84 0.96 5.32 -3.10
N MET A 85 -0.36 5.54 -3.13
CA MET A 85 -1.04 6.41 -4.09
C MET A 85 -0.50 7.85 -4.03
N HIS A 86 -0.17 8.35 -2.84
CA HIS A 86 0.33 9.72 -2.66
C HIS A 86 1.85 9.83 -2.55
N GLY A 87 2.53 8.79 -2.09
CA GLY A 87 3.96 8.82 -1.73
C GLY A 87 4.92 8.59 -2.90
N LEU A 88 4.46 8.01 -4.02
CA LEU A 88 5.35 7.58 -5.12
C LEU A 88 5.64 8.66 -6.16
N GLY A 89 5.00 9.83 -6.09
CA GLY A 89 5.44 11.04 -6.78
C GLY A 89 5.29 11.07 -8.31
N GLY A 90 4.49 10.20 -8.92
CA GLY A 90 4.22 10.24 -10.35
C GLY A 90 3.32 9.08 -10.78
N PRO A 91 2.80 9.06 -12.02
CA PRO A 91 1.72 8.18 -12.35
C PRO A 91 1.96 6.73 -11.94
N VAL A 92 1.05 6.19 -11.13
CA VAL A 92 1.20 4.87 -10.49
C VAL A 92 0.21 3.91 -11.11
N LEU A 93 0.69 2.73 -11.49
CA LEU A 93 -0.15 1.62 -11.91
C LEU A 93 -0.36 0.65 -10.75
N PHE A 94 -1.62 0.36 -10.42
CA PHE A 94 -2.00 -0.70 -9.50
C PHE A 94 -2.60 -1.86 -10.28
N TYR A 95 -2.18 -3.09 -10.03
CA TYR A 95 -2.73 -4.25 -10.75
C TYR A 95 -3.01 -5.43 -9.84
N CYS A 96 -3.95 -6.28 -10.26
CA CYS A 96 -4.18 -7.56 -9.62
C CYS A 96 -4.54 -8.63 -10.66
N GLY A 97 -5.40 -9.60 -10.35
CA GLY A 97 -5.90 -10.56 -11.34
C GLY A 97 -6.75 -9.90 -12.43
N THR A 98 -7.84 -9.22 -12.03
CA THR A 98 -8.82 -8.59 -12.92
C THR A 98 -8.82 -7.06 -12.88
N GLY A 99 -8.01 -6.44 -12.01
CA GLY A 99 -8.04 -5.00 -11.71
C GLY A 99 -9.04 -4.60 -10.62
N THR A 100 -10.04 -5.43 -10.31
CA THR A 100 -11.10 -5.11 -9.33
C THR A 100 -10.57 -4.80 -7.94
N ARG A 101 -9.57 -5.55 -7.44
CA ARG A 101 -8.96 -5.26 -6.12
C ARG A 101 -8.30 -3.89 -6.07
N ALA A 102 -7.60 -3.50 -7.13
CA ALA A 102 -6.96 -2.20 -7.20
C ALA A 102 -8.02 -1.09 -7.22
N ALA A 103 -9.09 -1.27 -7.98
CA ALA A 103 -10.22 -0.33 -8.01
C ALA A 103 -10.93 -0.21 -6.65
N LEU A 104 -11.16 -1.32 -5.94
CA LEU A 104 -11.77 -1.32 -4.61
C LEU A 104 -10.90 -0.65 -3.55
N LEU A 105 -9.60 -0.94 -3.54
CA LEU A 105 -8.66 -0.27 -2.63
C LEU A 105 -8.57 1.22 -2.93
N TRP A 106 -8.54 1.61 -4.21
CA TRP A 106 -8.61 3.01 -4.63
C TRP A 106 -9.90 3.69 -4.18
N ALA A 107 -11.05 3.03 -4.35
CA ALA A 107 -12.35 3.57 -3.99
C ALA A 107 -12.38 3.83 -2.48
N GLN A 108 -12.03 2.85 -1.66
CA GLN A 108 -11.93 3.00 -0.20
C GLN A 108 -10.92 4.10 0.19
N ALA A 109 -9.74 4.14 -0.44
CA ALA A 109 -8.73 5.15 -0.15
C ALA A 109 -9.17 6.58 -0.48
N SER A 110 -10.13 6.73 -1.41
CA SER A 110 -10.62 8.01 -1.93
C SER A 110 -11.94 8.48 -1.33
N LEU A 111 -12.58 7.71 -0.43
CA LEU A 111 -13.90 8.03 0.11
C LEU A 111 -13.96 9.40 0.79
N ALA A 112 -13.03 9.73 1.67
CA ALA A 112 -12.94 11.06 2.28
C ALA A 112 -12.92 12.24 1.29
N ARG A 113 -12.46 12.03 0.04
CA ARG A 113 -12.38 13.08 -0.98
C ARG A 113 -13.58 13.08 -1.93
N LEU A 114 -14.07 11.90 -2.30
CA LEU A 114 -15.03 11.74 -3.40
C LEU A 114 -16.42 11.32 -2.92
N GLY A 115 -16.52 10.62 -1.80
CA GLY A 115 -17.74 9.93 -1.37
C GLY A 115 -18.06 8.69 -2.20
N VAL A 116 -19.01 7.89 -1.73
CA VAL A 116 -19.35 6.56 -2.29
C VAL A 116 -19.84 6.64 -3.73
N GLU A 117 -20.82 7.50 -4.03
CA GLU A 117 -21.38 7.60 -5.39
C GLU A 117 -20.31 7.93 -6.43
N ARG A 118 -19.44 8.88 -6.09
CA ARG A 118 -18.47 9.38 -7.04
C ARG A 118 -17.34 8.37 -7.29
N THR A 119 -16.93 7.60 -6.27
CA THR A 119 -15.93 6.54 -6.47
C THR A 119 -16.48 5.43 -7.36
N ILE A 120 -17.74 5.02 -7.16
CA ILE A 120 -18.41 4.04 -8.05
C ILE A 120 -18.47 4.58 -9.48
N ASP A 121 -18.91 5.82 -9.69
CA ASP A 121 -19.01 6.45 -11.01
C ASP A 121 -17.66 6.48 -11.74
N VAL A 122 -16.59 6.83 -11.03
CA VAL A 122 -15.24 6.92 -11.61
C VAL A 122 -14.74 5.53 -12.01
N ALA A 123 -14.93 4.52 -11.15
CA ALA A 123 -14.56 3.14 -11.48
C ALA A 123 -15.36 2.58 -12.66
N ALA A 124 -16.67 2.87 -12.72
CA ALA A 124 -17.51 2.45 -13.83
C ALA A 124 -17.05 3.03 -15.17
N ARG A 125 -16.62 4.30 -15.19
CA ARG A 125 -16.04 4.95 -16.39
C ARG A 125 -14.71 4.33 -16.82
N ALA A 126 -13.97 3.74 -15.87
CA ALA A 126 -12.76 2.97 -16.13
C ALA A 126 -13.03 1.49 -16.45
N GLY A 127 -14.31 1.10 -16.59
CA GLY A 127 -14.70 -0.27 -16.96
C GLY A 127 -14.75 -1.26 -15.80
N VAL A 128 -14.74 -0.80 -14.55
CA VAL A 128 -14.85 -1.64 -13.35
C VAL A 128 -16.15 -1.34 -12.61
N ASP A 129 -17.06 -2.31 -12.57
CA ASP A 129 -18.31 -2.18 -11.82
C ASP A 129 -18.06 -2.40 -10.32
N LEU A 130 -18.21 -1.32 -9.55
CA LEU A 130 -18.14 -1.33 -8.09
C LEU A 130 -19.51 -1.24 -7.41
N ALA A 131 -20.61 -1.15 -8.16
CA ALA A 131 -21.94 -1.08 -7.58
C ALA A 131 -22.27 -2.25 -6.64
N PRO A 132 -21.83 -3.51 -6.91
CA PRO A 132 -22.04 -4.63 -5.99
C PRO A 132 -21.32 -4.49 -4.63
N TYR A 133 -20.36 -3.57 -4.52
CA TYR A 133 -19.58 -3.34 -3.30
C TYR A 133 -20.00 -2.07 -2.55
N ARG A 134 -21.16 -1.50 -2.90
CA ARG A 134 -21.70 -0.28 -2.28
C ARG A 134 -21.73 -0.36 -0.76
N ASP A 135 -22.31 -1.42 -0.20
CA ASP A 135 -22.46 -1.57 1.26
C ASP A 135 -21.11 -1.53 1.97
N LEU A 136 -20.08 -2.17 1.39
CA LEU A 136 -18.70 -2.12 1.89
C LEU A 136 -18.13 -0.70 1.87
N LEU A 137 -18.40 0.06 0.80
CA LEU A 137 -17.93 1.45 0.67
C LEU A 137 -18.65 2.38 1.63
N GLU A 138 -19.95 2.17 1.86
CA GLU A 138 -20.75 2.93 2.83
C GLU A 138 -20.29 2.64 4.27
N GLU A 139 -20.06 1.38 4.62
CA GLU A 139 -19.50 0.99 5.92
C GLU A 139 -18.12 1.64 6.13
N ARG A 140 -17.23 1.59 5.13
CA ARG A 140 -15.94 2.28 5.20
C ARG A 140 -16.08 3.78 5.40
N ALA A 141 -16.96 4.44 4.65
CA ALA A 141 -17.17 5.88 4.76
C ALA A 141 -17.63 6.27 6.17
N ALA A 142 -18.54 5.49 6.76
CA ALA A 142 -18.99 5.69 8.13
C ALA A 142 -17.85 5.54 9.16
N LEU A 143 -16.91 4.62 8.95
CA LEU A 143 -15.72 4.48 9.80
C LEU A 143 -14.80 5.71 9.70
N GLU A 144 -14.62 6.30 8.52
CA GLU A 144 -13.80 7.50 8.32
C GLU A 144 -14.44 8.73 8.99
N ASP A 145 -15.76 8.87 8.90
CA ASP A 145 -16.50 9.94 9.58
C ASP A 145 -16.43 9.81 11.11
N ALA A 146 -16.60 8.59 11.63
CA ALA A 146 -16.47 8.31 13.06
C ALA A 146 -15.03 8.50 13.58
N GLY A 147 -14.03 8.15 12.75
CA GLY A 147 -12.61 8.37 13.04
C GLY A 147 -12.20 9.85 13.05
N THR A 148 -12.86 10.67 12.24
CA THR A 148 -12.66 12.13 12.19
C THR A 148 -13.42 12.86 13.31
N ALA A 149 -14.53 12.29 13.79
CA ALA A 149 -15.33 12.81 14.90
C ALA A 149 -14.82 12.43 16.31
N ALA A 150 -13.89 11.49 16.43
CA ALA A 150 -13.33 11.11 17.74
C ALA A 150 -12.32 12.17 18.25
N PRO A 151 -12.53 12.79 19.42
CA PRO A 151 -11.57 13.75 19.94
C PRO A 151 -10.23 13.07 20.27
N LEU A 152 -9.13 13.70 19.83
CA LEU A 152 -7.73 13.28 20.07
C LEU A 152 -7.39 13.01 21.56
N ALA A 153 -8.23 13.46 22.49
CA ALA A 153 -8.06 13.29 23.92
C ALA A 153 -8.37 11.88 24.46
N SER A 154 -9.11 11.03 23.75
CA SER A 154 -9.49 9.70 24.25
C SER A 154 -8.46 8.59 24.02
N ARG A 155 -7.40 8.86 23.23
CA ARG A 155 -6.40 7.84 22.83
C ARG A 155 -5.11 7.86 23.67
N LEU A 156 -5.06 8.63 24.76
CA LEU A 156 -3.88 8.70 25.66
C LEU A 156 -4.12 8.10 27.06
N SER A 157 -5.23 7.40 27.32
CA SER A 157 -5.52 6.87 28.65
C SER A 157 -5.12 5.41 28.89
N GLU A 158 -4.32 4.79 28.01
CA GLU A 158 -3.76 3.46 28.29
C GLU A 158 -2.23 3.50 28.39
N THR A 159 -1.75 4.08 29.49
CA THR A 159 -0.39 3.83 29.97
C THR A 159 -0.38 2.57 30.82
N PRO A 160 0.42 1.52 30.53
CA PRO A 160 0.66 0.47 31.49
C PRO A 160 1.40 1.04 32.70
N SER A 161 0.76 0.93 33.86
CA SER A 161 1.31 1.28 35.17
C SER A 161 2.59 0.49 35.44
N ASN A 162 3.74 1.17 35.49
CA ASN A 162 4.96 0.62 36.08
C ASN A 162 5.44 1.55 37.20
N THR A 163 5.30 1.09 38.44
CA THR A 163 5.71 1.78 39.67
C THR A 163 7.21 1.57 39.91
N PRO A 164 8.00 2.61 40.25
CA PRO A 164 9.44 2.46 40.49
C PRO A 164 9.73 2.10 41.96
N ALA A 165 10.59 1.10 42.19
CA ALA A 165 11.15 0.79 43.50
C ALA A 165 12.58 1.36 43.65
N LYS A 166 12.65 2.50 44.33
CA LYS A 166 13.63 2.98 45.34
C LYS A 166 15.07 2.39 45.36
N THR A 167 16.06 3.28 45.18
CA THR A 167 17.49 3.10 45.55
C THR A 167 17.77 3.63 46.97
N PRO A 168 18.86 3.17 47.63
CA PRO A 168 19.90 4.14 48.01
C PRO A 168 21.38 3.67 47.86
N ALA A 169 22.24 4.65 47.53
CA ALA A 169 23.70 4.91 47.66
C ALA A 169 24.66 3.85 48.31
N ALA A 170 25.99 3.72 48.06
CA ALA A 170 27.04 4.62 47.51
C ALA A 170 28.35 3.85 47.08
N ARG A 171 29.07 4.39 46.06
CA ARG A 171 30.54 4.55 45.72
C ARG A 171 31.70 3.69 46.36
N PRO A 172 32.97 3.73 45.84
CA PRO A 172 33.52 4.11 44.50
C PRO A 172 34.73 3.24 43.94
N SER A 173 35.26 3.66 42.77
CA SER A 173 36.59 3.37 42.12
C SER A 173 36.66 2.13 41.20
N ALA A 174 37.33 2.08 40.04
CA ALA A 174 38.40 2.88 39.42
C ALA A 174 38.34 2.84 37.86
N SER A 175 39.24 3.59 37.21
CA SER A 175 39.33 3.99 35.79
C SER A 175 40.07 2.96 34.88
N PRO A 176 40.49 3.25 33.62
CA PRO A 176 39.73 3.05 32.37
C PRO A 176 40.47 2.17 31.31
N ALA A 177 39.79 1.63 30.29
CA ALA A 177 40.46 1.20 29.06
C ALA A 177 39.54 1.02 27.82
N ARG A 178 39.80 1.86 26.81
CA ARG A 178 39.98 1.53 25.37
C ARG A 178 38.79 1.05 24.51
N ALA A 179 38.50 1.83 23.46
CA ALA A 179 37.79 1.45 22.23
C ALA A 179 38.82 1.19 21.09
N PRO A 180 38.43 0.98 19.81
CA PRO A 180 37.53 -0.03 19.22
C PRO A 180 38.17 -0.72 17.98
N GLN A 181 37.60 -1.82 17.44
CA GLN A 181 37.73 -2.38 16.06
C GLN A 181 37.03 -3.76 16.06
N LEU A 182 36.39 -4.34 15.04
CA LEU A 182 36.44 -4.34 13.57
C LEU A 182 35.14 -5.10 13.14
N CYS A 183 34.45 -4.87 12.02
CA CYS A 183 34.72 -5.54 10.75
C CYS A 183 33.66 -5.11 9.72
N ILE A 184 34.17 -4.57 8.62
CA ILE A 184 33.56 -4.46 7.29
C ILE A 184 33.71 -5.81 6.60
N ALA A 185 32.65 -6.30 5.94
CA ALA A 185 32.71 -7.42 5.02
C ALA A 185 32.27 -6.92 3.64
N GLU A 186 33.26 -6.68 2.77
CA GLU A 186 33.07 -6.68 1.32
C GLU A 186 33.26 -8.12 0.83
N ALA A 187 32.35 -8.57 -0.04
CA ALA A 187 32.50 -9.79 -0.82
C ALA A 187 32.47 -9.42 -2.30
N VAL A 188 33.45 -9.98 -2.99
CA VAL A 188 33.80 -9.94 -4.42
C VAL A 188 32.61 -10.23 -5.35
#